data_AF-A0A0Q5P681-F1
#
_entry.id   AF-A0A0Q5P681-F1
#
_cell.length_a   1.000
_cell.length_b   1.000
_cell.length_c   1.000
_cell.angle_alpha   90.00
_cell.angle_beta   90.00
_cell.angle_gamma   90.00
#
_symmetry.space_group_name_H-M   'P 1'
#
loop_
_entity.id
_entity.type
_entity.pdbx_description
1 polymer ?
#
loop_
_entity_poly.entity_id
_entity_poly.type
_entity_poly.pdbx_seq_one_letter_code
_entity_poly.pdbx_strand_id
1 'polypeptide(L)'
;MKISETTSYPHPVLAPWSSDVAGSTFTAELTLREDGAAQQIDIHSQVRLDQPDLVTLIENGDAAFGCFITCVSTGFRRMQRFGYPSGSHQFAPGALLGRVRLRPMIWAVRPIEGWLPTGAHSEFGRGADIEPGQILALDDEQRVDVLRPPLPSIESIFEIFSSTEVADSEFDIDMAGDRINILMSEPTYSLVQGLRQTTESTRSAVMNALFVPVVMQVLSQIATGDEQFSSCRWFEPFRKRSELLDVDLKTPSLLTDAQLLLGKPFNGLSRLVDVEEIDDE
;
A
#
# COMPACT_ATOMS: atom_id res chain seq x y z
N MET A 1 -5.84 -19.39 7.99
CA MET A 1 -6.38 -20.37 7.03
C MET A 1 -5.60 -20.28 5.70
N LYS A 2 -5.13 -21.40 5.16
CA LYS A 2 -4.47 -21.48 3.84
C LYS A 2 -5.52 -22.04 2.88
N ILE A 3 -6.00 -21.22 1.95
CA ILE A 3 -6.93 -21.65 0.89
C ILE A 3 -6.06 -22.18 -0.25
N SER A 4 -6.25 -23.44 -0.63
CA SER A 4 -5.49 -24.11 -1.68
C SER A 4 -6.39 -25.02 -2.49
N GLU A 5 -5.93 -25.43 -3.67
CA GLU A 5 -6.65 -26.34 -4.56
C GLU A 5 -6.95 -27.71 -3.94
N THR A 6 -6.21 -28.09 -2.90
CA THR A 6 -6.41 -29.34 -2.15
C THR A 6 -7.30 -29.17 -0.92
N THR A 7 -7.91 -28.00 -0.72
CA THR A 7 -8.79 -27.75 0.43
C THR A 7 -10.14 -28.40 0.17
N SER A 8 -10.50 -29.39 0.98
CA SER A 8 -11.85 -29.98 0.97
C SER A 8 -12.80 -29.18 1.85
N TYR A 9 -14.03 -29.03 1.40
CA TYR A 9 -15.11 -28.36 2.11
C TYR A 9 -16.19 -29.38 2.49
N PRO A 10 -16.88 -29.22 3.62
CA PRO A 10 -17.96 -30.11 4.03
C PRO A 10 -19.27 -29.89 3.24
N HIS A 11 -19.25 -28.96 2.28
CA HIS A 11 -20.38 -28.51 1.48
C HIS A 11 -19.89 -28.21 0.05
N PRO A 12 -20.78 -28.19 -0.95
CA PRO A 12 -20.38 -28.01 -2.35
C PRO A 12 -19.85 -26.59 -2.59
N VAL A 13 -18.66 -26.50 -3.17
CA VAL A 13 -17.99 -25.23 -3.54
C VAL A 13 -17.70 -25.21 -5.03
N LEU A 14 -18.18 -24.17 -5.72
CA LEU A 14 -17.89 -23.99 -7.14
C LEU A 14 -16.43 -23.52 -7.32
N ALA A 15 -15.59 -24.32 -7.98
CA ALA A 15 -14.22 -23.94 -8.31
C ALA A 15 -13.74 -24.62 -9.61
N PRO A 16 -12.83 -24.02 -10.39
CA PRO A 16 -12.40 -24.57 -11.68
C PRO A 16 -11.62 -25.89 -11.54
N TRP A 17 -11.04 -26.17 -10.38
CA TRP A 17 -10.34 -27.43 -10.05
C TRP A 17 -11.19 -28.40 -9.21
N SER A 18 -12.44 -28.06 -8.88
CA SER A 18 -13.33 -28.91 -8.09
C SER A 18 -14.43 -29.51 -8.98
N SER A 19 -14.83 -30.74 -8.69
CA SER A 19 -16.00 -31.39 -9.30
C SER A 19 -17.27 -31.26 -8.45
N ASP A 20 -17.24 -30.49 -7.36
CA ASP A 20 -18.35 -30.39 -6.40
C ASP A 20 -19.62 -29.81 -7.02
N VAL A 21 -19.50 -28.96 -8.05
CA VAL A 21 -20.60 -28.34 -8.78
C VAL A 21 -20.31 -28.44 -10.28
N ALA A 22 -21.14 -29.17 -11.00
CA ALA A 22 -21.00 -29.40 -12.44
C ALA A 22 -21.87 -28.44 -13.27
N GLY A 23 -21.40 -28.11 -14.47
CA GLY A 23 -22.17 -27.34 -15.45
C GLY A 23 -22.22 -25.82 -15.20
N SER A 24 -21.43 -25.33 -14.24
CA SER A 24 -21.24 -23.91 -13.96
C SER A 24 -19.75 -23.56 -13.81
N THR A 25 -19.46 -22.27 -13.90
CA THR A 25 -18.19 -21.58 -13.95
C THR A 25 -18.30 -20.25 -13.21
N PHE A 26 -17.22 -19.90 -12.55
CA PHE A 26 -17.02 -18.62 -11.89
C PHE A 26 -15.65 -18.12 -12.29
N THR A 27 -15.61 -16.96 -12.94
CA THR A 27 -14.36 -16.31 -13.36
C THR A 27 -14.40 -14.84 -12.98
N ALA A 28 -13.30 -14.33 -12.43
CA ALA A 28 -13.20 -12.94 -12.02
C ALA A 28 -11.90 -12.33 -12.54
N GLU A 29 -11.99 -11.36 -13.45
CA GLU A 29 -10.84 -10.62 -13.93
C GLU A 29 -10.54 -9.46 -12.97
N LEU A 30 -9.34 -9.44 -12.38
CA LEU A 30 -8.90 -8.37 -11.49
C LEU A 30 -7.80 -7.54 -12.18
N THR A 31 -8.11 -6.29 -12.50
CA THR A 31 -7.17 -5.36 -13.12
C THR A 31 -6.73 -4.32 -12.11
N LEU A 32 -5.42 -4.12 -12.00
CA LEU A 32 -4.84 -3.09 -11.15
C LEU A 32 -4.74 -1.78 -11.93
N ARG A 33 -5.20 -0.69 -11.34
CA ARG A 33 -5.04 0.68 -11.87
C ARG A 33 -4.32 1.52 -10.84
N GLU A 34 -3.39 2.33 -11.31
CA GLU A 34 -2.63 3.24 -10.46
C GLU A 34 -3.10 4.67 -10.73
N ASP A 35 -3.40 5.40 -9.66
CA ASP A 35 -3.54 6.85 -9.73
C ASP A 35 -2.18 7.48 -9.40
N GLY A 36 -1.49 7.92 -10.44
CA GLY A 36 -0.14 8.51 -10.35
C GLY A 36 -0.09 9.78 -9.48
N ALA A 37 -1.19 10.53 -9.36
CA ALA A 37 -1.22 11.76 -8.58
C ALA A 37 -1.43 11.48 -7.08
N ALA A 38 -2.19 10.44 -6.74
CA ALA A 38 -2.54 10.11 -5.36
C ALA A 38 -1.64 9.03 -4.73
N GLN A 39 -0.76 8.37 -5.52
CA GLN A 39 0.00 7.19 -5.11
C GLN A 39 -0.89 6.06 -4.56
N GLN A 40 -2.14 6.01 -5.05
CA GLN A 40 -3.16 5.05 -4.64
C GLN A 40 -3.27 3.94 -5.67
N ILE A 41 -3.63 2.75 -5.19
CA ILE A 41 -3.84 1.57 -6.02
C ILE A 41 -5.31 1.25 -5.97
N ASP A 42 -5.92 1.13 -7.15
CA ASP A 42 -7.28 0.66 -7.32
C ASP A 42 -7.26 -0.73 -7.94
N ILE A 43 -7.98 -1.67 -7.33
CA ILE A 43 -8.25 -2.95 -7.98
C ILE A 43 -9.66 -2.85 -8.57
N HIS A 44 -9.77 -3.03 -9.88
CA HIS A 44 -11.02 -3.19 -10.59
C HIS A 44 -11.31 -4.66 -10.79
N SER A 45 -12.56 -5.04 -10.63
CA SER A 45 -13.05 -6.40 -10.77
C SER A 45 -14.14 -6.47 -11.82
N GLN A 46 -14.09 -7.50 -12.65
CA GLN A 46 -15.14 -7.88 -13.58
C GLN A 46 -15.42 -9.37 -13.44
N VAL A 47 -16.64 -9.72 -13.08
CA VAL A 47 -17.04 -11.09 -12.75
C VAL A 47 -17.95 -11.66 -13.82
N ARG A 48 -17.76 -12.94 -14.14
CA ARG A 48 -18.69 -13.79 -14.89
C ARG A 48 -19.02 -15.02 -14.05
N LEU A 49 -20.31 -15.22 -13.79
CA LEU A 49 -20.84 -16.31 -12.99
C LEU A 49 -22.08 -16.85 -13.71
N ASP A 50 -22.08 -18.14 -14.03
CA ASP A 50 -23.19 -18.83 -14.71
C ASP A 50 -23.86 -19.86 -13.77
N GLN A 51 -23.81 -19.61 -12.46
CA GLN A 51 -24.47 -20.41 -11.44
C GLN A 51 -25.63 -19.58 -10.83
N PRO A 52 -26.90 -19.92 -11.12
CA PRO A 52 -28.04 -19.08 -10.79
C PRO A 52 -28.34 -18.97 -9.29
N ASP A 53 -28.04 -20.00 -8.50
CA ASP A 53 -28.29 -19.99 -7.04
C ASP A 53 -27.34 -19.02 -6.34
N LEU A 54 -26.06 -18.98 -6.74
CA LEU A 54 -25.06 -18.04 -6.28
C LEU A 54 -25.37 -16.61 -6.70
N VAL A 55 -25.84 -16.41 -7.94
CA VAL A 55 -26.31 -15.09 -8.40
C VAL A 55 -27.44 -14.59 -7.49
N THR A 56 -28.45 -15.43 -7.24
CA THR A 56 -29.59 -15.11 -6.37
C THR A 56 -29.15 -14.75 -4.95
N LEU A 57 -28.21 -15.51 -4.38
CA LEU A 57 -27.67 -15.22 -3.04
C LEU A 57 -26.94 -13.88 -2.98
N ILE A 58 -26.17 -13.53 -4.02
CA ILE A 58 -25.47 -12.24 -4.08
C ILE A 58 -26.47 -11.09 -4.20
N GLU A 59 -27.47 -11.22 -5.08
CA GLU A 59 -28.51 -10.21 -5.31
C GLU A 59 -29.38 -9.97 -4.06
N ASN A 60 -29.67 -11.02 -3.30
CA ASN A 60 -30.40 -10.92 -2.02
C ASN A 60 -29.52 -10.40 -0.86
N GLY A 61 -28.20 -10.34 -1.06
CA GLY A 61 -27.24 -9.91 -0.05
C GLY A 61 -26.90 -10.98 1.00
N ASP A 62 -27.27 -12.23 0.74
CA ASP A 62 -26.96 -13.38 1.61
C ASP A 62 -25.55 -13.92 1.34
N ALA A 63 -24.99 -13.64 0.16
CA ALA A 63 -23.59 -13.86 -0.19
C ALA A 63 -22.93 -12.58 -0.73
N ALA A 64 -21.60 -12.55 -0.76
CA ALA A 64 -20.83 -11.45 -1.33
C ALA A 64 -19.67 -11.96 -2.18
N PHE A 65 -19.42 -11.24 -3.28
CA PHE A 65 -18.21 -11.36 -4.06
C PHE A 65 -17.08 -10.52 -3.46
N GLY A 66 -15.87 -11.07 -3.54
CA GLY A 66 -14.67 -10.31 -3.27
C GLY A 66 -13.40 -11.12 -3.50
N CYS A 67 -12.33 -10.72 -2.84
CA CYS A 67 -11.02 -11.31 -3.03
C CYS A 67 -10.28 -11.45 -1.70
N PHE A 68 -9.63 -12.59 -1.49
CA PHE A 68 -8.63 -12.71 -0.44
C PHE A 68 -7.27 -12.26 -0.96
N ILE A 69 -6.82 -11.13 -0.43
CA ILE A 69 -5.63 -10.43 -0.91
C ILE A 69 -4.49 -10.71 0.05
N THR A 70 -3.36 -11.16 -0.51
CA THR A 70 -2.12 -11.33 0.25
C THR A 70 -0.96 -10.61 -0.43
N CYS A 71 -0.26 -9.77 0.32
CA CYS A 71 0.94 -9.06 -0.09
C CYS A 71 2.05 -9.37 0.90
N VAL A 72 3.09 -10.08 0.44
CA VAL A 72 4.19 -10.50 1.32
C VAL A 72 4.99 -9.29 1.80
N SER A 73 5.23 -8.33 0.91
CA SER A 73 6.12 -7.20 1.18
C SER A 73 5.55 -6.24 2.23
N THR A 74 4.23 -6.08 2.31
CA THR A 74 3.57 -5.16 3.26
C THR A 74 2.90 -5.88 4.43
N GLY A 75 2.89 -7.22 4.41
CA GLY A 75 2.13 -8.02 5.37
C GLY A 75 0.62 -7.94 5.21
N PHE A 76 0.10 -7.28 4.15
CA PHE A 76 -1.33 -7.16 3.93
C PHE A 76 -1.95 -8.54 3.68
N ARG A 77 -2.94 -8.92 4.50
CA ARG A 77 -3.64 -10.21 4.40
C ARG A 77 -5.08 -10.07 4.89
N ARG A 78 -6.01 -9.78 3.98
CA ARG A 78 -7.43 -9.56 4.32
C ARG A 78 -8.35 -10.00 3.19
N MET A 79 -9.58 -10.32 3.57
CA MET A 79 -10.69 -10.51 2.63
C MET A 79 -11.28 -9.13 2.33
N GLN A 80 -11.30 -8.76 1.05
CA GLN A 80 -11.80 -7.49 0.57
C GLN A 80 -13.06 -7.73 -0.26
N ARG A 81 -14.17 -7.10 0.13
CA ARG A 81 -15.43 -7.14 -0.64
C ARG A 81 -15.33 -6.20 -1.84
N PHE A 82 -15.88 -6.63 -2.96
CA PHE A 82 -16.02 -5.84 -4.19
C PHE A 82 -17.49 -5.77 -4.62
N GLY A 83 -17.79 -4.85 -5.53
CA GLY A 83 -19.08 -4.82 -6.21
C GLY A 83 -19.23 -5.99 -7.20
N TYR A 84 -20.47 -6.38 -7.47
CA TYR A 84 -20.83 -7.41 -8.45
C TYR A 84 -21.87 -6.84 -9.44
N PRO A 85 -21.80 -7.15 -10.75
CA PRO A 85 -20.79 -7.97 -11.43
C PRO A 85 -19.47 -7.23 -11.68
N SER A 86 -19.44 -5.93 -11.43
CA SER A 86 -18.26 -5.08 -11.53
C SER A 86 -18.13 -4.20 -10.30
N GLY A 87 -16.89 -3.93 -9.88
CA GLY A 87 -16.63 -3.00 -8.80
C GLY A 87 -15.16 -2.67 -8.68
N SER A 88 -14.85 -1.63 -7.93
CA SER A 88 -13.48 -1.28 -7.58
C SER A 88 -13.32 -1.11 -6.08
N HIS A 89 -12.09 -1.27 -5.62
CA HIS A 89 -11.72 -0.91 -4.27
C HIS A 89 -10.37 -0.20 -4.26
N GLN A 90 -10.36 0.93 -3.57
CA GLN A 90 -9.18 1.76 -3.42
C GLN A 90 -8.41 1.37 -2.17
N PHE A 91 -7.09 1.19 -2.33
CA PHE A 91 -6.18 0.90 -1.24
C PHE A 91 -5.39 2.15 -0.86
N ALA A 92 -5.16 2.31 0.44
CA ALA A 92 -4.33 3.39 0.95
C ALA A 92 -2.92 3.34 0.32
N PRO A 93 -2.26 4.50 0.12
CA PRO A 93 -0.88 4.54 -0.32
C PRO A 93 -0.01 3.65 0.56
N GLY A 94 0.85 2.85 -0.06
CA GLY A 94 1.70 1.94 0.70
C GLY A 94 1.13 0.54 0.93
N ALA A 95 -0.19 0.35 0.97
CA ALA A 95 -0.84 -0.87 1.45
C ALA A 95 -0.48 -2.14 0.65
N LEU A 96 -0.31 -2.00 -0.67
CA LEU A 96 0.11 -3.07 -1.56
C LEU A 96 1.47 -2.70 -2.19
N LEU A 97 2.42 -3.64 -2.22
CA LEU A 97 3.78 -3.45 -2.78
C LEU A 97 4.40 -4.77 -3.23
N GLY A 98 5.02 -4.78 -4.41
CA GLY A 98 5.68 -5.95 -4.94
C GLY A 98 4.67 -7.04 -5.27
N ARG A 99 4.95 -8.29 -4.89
CA ARG A 99 4.11 -9.44 -5.23
C ARG A 99 2.81 -9.46 -4.43
N VAL A 100 1.70 -9.22 -5.11
CA VAL A 100 0.35 -9.35 -4.59
C VAL A 100 -0.31 -10.60 -5.18
N ARG A 101 -0.94 -11.40 -4.33
CA ARG A 101 -1.76 -12.55 -4.73
C ARG A 101 -3.22 -12.23 -4.43
N LEU A 102 -4.04 -12.44 -5.43
CA LEU A 102 -5.46 -12.15 -5.42
C LEU A 102 -6.19 -13.48 -5.63
N ARG A 103 -6.97 -13.93 -4.65
CA ARG A 103 -7.84 -15.11 -4.78
C ARG A 103 -9.30 -14.65 -4.83
N PRO A 104 -9.94 -14.60 -6.01
CA PRO A 104 -11.36 -14.26 -6.10
C PRO A 104 -12.22 -15.35 -5.45
N MET A 105 -13.30 -14.92 -4.79
CA MET A 105 -14.18 -15.82 -4.06
C MET A 105 -15.56 -15.23 -3.82
N ILE A 106 -16.51 -16.12 -3.55
CA ILE A 106 -17.84 -15.80 -3.03
C ILE A 106 -17.98 -16.48 -1.68
N TRP A 107 -18.46 -15.76 -0.66
CA TRP A 107 -18.71 -16.31 0.68
C TRP A 107 -20.08 -15.88 1.20
N ALA A 108 -20.61 -16.67 2.12
CA ALA A 108 -21.86 -16.37 2.81
C ALA A 108 -21.69 -15.18 3.76
N VAL A 109 -22.57 -14.20 3.67
CA VAL A 109 -22.65 -13.05 4.59
C VAL A 109 -23.68 -13.31 5.69
N ARG A 110 -24.67 -14.16 5.40
CA ARG A 110 -25.72 -14.61 6.32
C ARG A 110 -25.80 -16.13 6.34
N PRO A 111 -26.45 -16.73 7.35
CA PRO A 111 -26.72 -18.17 7.35
C PRO A 111 -27.56 -18.57 6.12
N ILE A 112 -27.22 -19.69 5.49
CA ILE A 112 -27.96 -20.28 4.36
C ILE A 112 -28.33 -21.70 4.73
N GLU A 113 -29.62 -21.99 4.85
CA GLU A 113 -30.12 -23.32 5.21
C GLU A 113 -30.18 -24.23 3.98
N GLY A 114 -29.73 -25.48 4.14
CA GLY A 114 -29.86 -26.52 3.11
C GLY A 114 -29.16 -26.19 1.78
N TRP A 115 -27.98 -25.57 1.82
CA TRP A 115 -27.22 -25.23 0.62
C TRP A 115 -26.93 -26.47 -0.23
N LEU A 116 -27.52 -26.49 -1.42
CA LEU A 116 -27.30 -27.50 -2.44
C LEU A 116 -27.52 -26.84 -3.81
N PRO A 117 -26.46 -26.33 -4.45
CA PRO A 117 -26.57 -25.64 -5.72
C PRO A 117 -26.98 -26.61 -6.83
N THR A 118 -27.63 -26.08 -7.85
CA THR A 118 -27.88 -26.79 -9.10
C THR A 118 -26.56 -27.29 -9.67
N GLY A 119 -26.50 -28.59 -9.97
CA GLY A 119 -25.28 -29.26 -10.45
C GLY A 119 -24.39 -29.81 -9.34
N ALA A 120 -24.77 -29.71 -8.06
CA ALA A 120 -24.01 -30.30 -6.96
C ALA A 120 -23.77 -31.81 -7.16
N HIS A 121 -22.54 -32.24 -6.85
CA HIS A 121 -22.16 -33.63 -6.94
C HIS A 121 -22.94 -34.50 -5.94
N SER A 122 -23.20 -35.75 -6.33
CA SER A 122 -24.07 -36.66 -5.56
C SER A 122 -23.58 -36.97 -4.15
N GLU A 123 -22.29 -36.78 -3.86
CA GLU A 123 -21.71 -37.00 -2.53
C GLU A 123 -22.25 -36.04 -1.46
N PHE A 124 -22.71 -34.85 -1.87
CA PHE A 124 -23.27 -33.86 -0.97
C PHE A 124 -24.73 -34.15 -0.57
N GLY A 125 -25.33 -35.21 -1.12
CA GLY A 125 -26.59 -35.78 -0.66
C GLY A 125 -27.72 -34.76 -0.54
N ARG A 126 -28.01 -34.33 0.70
CA ARG A 126 -29.11 -33.41 1.05
C ARG A 126 -28.68 -31.94 1.18
N GLY A 127 -27.42 -31.62 0.89
CA GLY A 127 -26.86 -30.30 1.14
C GLY A 127 -26.36 -30.13 2.58
N ALA A 128 -25.92 -28.92 2.91
CA ALA A 128 -25.42 -28.56 4.23
C ALA A 128 -25.83 -27.13 4.59
N ASP A 129 -25.97 -26.86 5.88
CA ASP A 129 -26.19 -25.49 6.35
C ASP A 129 -24.86 -24.71 6.30
N ILE A 130 -24.93 -23.47 5.82
CA ILE A 130 -23.77 -22.60 5.64
C ILE A 130 -23.81 -21.45 6.63
N GLU A 131 -22.73 -21.33 7.40
CA GLU A 131 -22.54 -20.23 8.34
C GLU A 131 -21.88 -19.01 7.66
N PRO A 132 -22.12 -17.79 8.18
CA PRO A 132 -21.43 -16.59 7.71
C PRO A 132 -19.90 -16.76 7.67
N GLY A 133 -19.29 -16.36 6.56
CA GLY A 133 -17.86 -16.45 6.30
C GLY A 133 -17.42 -17.74 5.61
N GLN A 134 -18.30 -18.73 5.44
CA GLN A 134 -17.99 -19.93 4.67
C GLN A 134 -17.98 -19.66 3.15
N ILE A 135 -17.04 -20.29 2.47
CA ILE A 135 -16.75 -20.09 1.04
C ILE A 135 -17.75 -20.88 0.21
N LEU A 136 -18.34 -20.28 -0.82
CA LEU A 136 -19.30 -20.90 -1.73
C LEU A 136 -18.73 -21.07 -3.15
N ALA A 137 -17.80 -20.20 -3.55
CA ALA A 137 -17.10 -20.31 -4.82
C ALA A 137 -15.68 -19.75 -4.75
N LEU A 138 -14.79 -20.28 -5.59
CA LEU A 138 -13.39 -19.87 -5.75
C LEU A 138 -13.02 -19.82 -7.23
N ASP A 139 -12.15 -18.87 -7.58
CA ASP A 139 -11.47 -18.82 -8.88
C ASP A 139 -9.95 -18.94 -8.67
N ASP A 140 -9.19 -19.09 -9.77
CA ASP A 140 -7.74 -19.21 -9.75
C ASP A 140 -7.06 -18.00 -9.07
N GLU A 141 -5.93 -18.28 -8.41
CA GLU A 141 -5.11 -17.21 -7.84
C GLU A 141 -4.45 -16.41 -8.95
N GLN A 142 -4.73 -15.11 -8.98
CA GLN A 142 -4.05 -14.17 -9.83
C GLN A 142 -2.86 -13.57 -9.09
N ARG A 143 -1.73 -13.46 -9.80
CA ARG A 143 -0.52 -12.83 -9.28
C ARG A 143 -0.29 -11.54 -10.02
N VAL A 144 -0.20 -10.45 -9.26
CA VAL A 144 0.04 -9.12 -9.80
C VAL A 144 1.25 -8.54 -9.11
N ASP A 145 2.19 -8.04 -9.90
CA ASP A 145 3.34 -7.31 -9.39
C ASP A 145 3.00 -5.82 -9.35
N VAL A 146 2.84 -5.29 -8.13
CA VAL A 146 2.72 -3.86 -7.87
C VAL A 146 4.14 -3.29 -7.83
N LEU A 147 4.63 -2.88 -8.99
CA LEU A 147 5.91 -2.22 -9.12
C LEU A 147 5.74 -0.74 -8.79
N ARG A 148 5.86 -0.37 -7.51
CA ARG A 148 6.33 0.99 -7.24
C ARG A 148 7.78 1.04 -7.73
N PRO A 149 8.20 2.03 -8.54
CA PRO A 149 9.59 2.46 -8.42
C PRO A 149 9.76 2.76 -6.94
N PRO A 150 10.62 2.05 -6.19
CA PRO A 150 10.89 2.45 -4.82
C PRO A 150 11.43 3.87 -4.98
N LEU A 151 10.64 4.85 -4.59
CA LEU A 151 11.11 6.20 -4.37
C LEU A 151 12.26 6.03 -3.39
N PRO A 152 13.54 6.12 -3.81
CA PRO A 152 14.65 5.89 -2.92
C PRO A 152 14.45 6.85 -1.76
N SER A 153 14.53 6.34 -0.51
CA SER A 153 14.31 7.19 0.66
C SER A 153 15.18 8.43 0.46
N ILE A 154 14.55 9.60 0.37
CA ILE A 154 15.31 10.84 0.17
C ILE A 154 16.26 11.02 1.37
N GLU A 155 15.99 10.41 2.53
CA GLU A 155 16.93 10.30 3.65
C GLU A 155 18.28 9.67 3.27
N SER A 156 18.32 8.75 2.29
CA SER A 156 19.56 8.07 1.86
C SER A 156 20.55 8.98 1.12
N ILE A 157 20.08 10.12 0.62
CA ILE A 157 20.95 11.13 -0.01
C ILE A 157 21.47 12.16 0.99
N PHE A 158 21.02 12.12 2.24
CA PHE A 158 21.46 13.00 3.31
C PHE A 158 22.38 12.28 4.30
N GLU A 159 23.36 13.01 4.82
CA GLU A 159 24.14 12.61 5.99
C GLU A 159 24.17 13.75 7.00
N ILE A 160 24.13 13.42 8.29
CA ILE A 160 24.21 14.40 9.37
C ILE A 160 25.57 14.25 10.03
N PHE A 161 26.31 15.36 10.13
CA PHE A 161 27.65 15.40 10.72
C PHE A 161 27.70 16.42 11.85
N SER A 162 28.51 16.12 12.87
CA SER A 162 28.92 17.15 13.82
C SER A 162 30.08 17.96 13.24
N SER A 163 30.01 19.29 13.42
CA SER A 163 31.00 20.25 12.97
C SER A 163 31.23 21.30 14.04
N THR A 164 32.48 21.76 14.15
CA THR A 164 32.86 22.88 15.01
C THR A 164 32.67 24.24 14.32
N GLU A 165 32.36 24.25 13.03
CA GLU A 165 32.22 25.45 12.20
C GLU A 165 30.80 26.04 12.28
N VAL A 166 29.84 25.27 12.77
CA VAL A 166 28.43 25.68 12.92
C VAL A 166 28.16 26.06 14.37
N ALA A 167 27.46 27.17 14.58
CA ALA A 167 27.06 27.63 15.91
C ALA A 167 26.08 26.65 16.57
N ASP A 168 25.99 26.71 17.90
CA ASP A 168 25.05 25.85 18.61
C ASP A 168 23.59 26.21 18.30
N SER A 169 22.72 25.20 18.21
CA SER A 169 21.32 25.30 17.78
C SER A 169 21.10 25.78 16.33
N GLU A 170 22.16 25.82 15.52
CA GLU A 170 22.08 26.09 14.09
C GLU A 170 22.48 24.84 13.29
N PHE A 171 22.07 24.82 12.01
CA PHE A 171 22.55 23.83 11.06
C PHE A 171 22.82 24.48 9.71
N ASP A 172 23.79 23.94 8.98
CA ASP A 172 24.14 24.36 7.62
C ASP A 172 24.12 23.14 6.69
N ILE A 173 24.13 23.40 5.38
CA ILE A 173 24.13 22.35 4.36
C ILE A 173 25.31 22.48 3.41
N ASP A 174 25.95 21.36 3.13
CA ASP A 174 26.95 21.22 2.08
C ASP A 174 26.46 20.21 1.03
N MET A 175 26.38 20.67 -0.21
CA MET A 175 25.85 19.93 -1.37
C MET A 175 26.96 19.50 -2.34
N ALA A 176 28.23 19.83 -2.08
CA ALA A 176 29.32 19.58 -3.01
C ALA A 176 29.74 18.10 -3.11
N GLY A 177 29.41 17.29 -2.09
CA GLY A 177 29.81 15.89 -2.00
C GLY A 177 28.95 14.89 -2.78
N ASP A 178 29.20 13.60 -2.49
CA ASP A 178 28.38 12.48 -2.98
C ASP A 178 27.00 12.41 -2.32
N ARG A 179 26.87 13.01 -1.13
CA ARG A 179 25.65 13.15 -0.33
C ARG A 179 25.49 14.61 0.08
N ILE A 180 24.29 14.98 0.48
CA ILE A 180 23.99 16.30 1.06
C ILE A 180 24.31 16.22 2.55
N ASN A 181 25.33 16.94 2.99
CA ASN A 181 25.79 16.96 4.36
C ASN A 181 25.02 18.03 5.14
N ILE A 182 24.38 17.63 6.24
CA ILE A 182 23.75 18.52 7.21
C ILE A 182 24.72 18.66 8.38
N LEU A 183 25.32 19.84 8.49
CA LEU A 183 26.34 20.17 9.48
C LEU A 183 25.67 20.84 10.68
N MET A 184 25.98 20.39 11.89
CA MET A 184 25.47 21.01 13.12
C MET A 184 26.47 20.88 14.27
N SER A 185 26.30 21.65 15.33
CA SER A 185 27.14 21.54 16.53
C SER A 185 27.00 20.16 17.20
N GLU A 186 28.02 19.70 17.93
CA GLU A 186 27.98 18.42 18.66
C GLU A 186 26.76 18.28 19.62
N PRO A 187 26.35 19.32 20.38
CA PRO A 187 25.14 19.24 21.20
C PRO A 187 23.86 19.05 20.37
N THR A 188 23.74 19.79 19.26
CA THR A 188 22.57 19.73 18.37
C THR A 188 22.52 18.39 17.64
N TYR A 189 23.67 17.88 17.19
CA TYR A 189 23.81 16.55 16.61
C TYR A 189 23.31 15.46 17.56
N SER A 190 23.77 15.49 18.81
CA SER A 190 23.37 14.52 19.83
C SER A 190 21.86 14.57 20.10
N LEU A 191 21.29 15.77 20.17
CA LEU A 191 19.84 15.97 20.33
C LEU A 191 19.05 15.38 19.15
N VAL A 192 19.43 15.72 17.92
CA VAL A 192 18.76 15.25 16.69
C VAL A 192 18.85 13.73 16.57
N GLN A 193 20.03 13.15 16.82
CA GLN A 193 20.19 11.69 16.79
C GLN A 193 19.38 11.00 17.88
N GLY A 194 19.34 11.57 19.09
CA GLY A 194 18.48 11.08 20.18
C GLY A 194 17.02 11.04 19.75
N LEU A 195 16.48 12.17 19.26
CA LEU A 195 15.08 12.26 18.82
C LEU A 195 14.73 11.30 17.67
N ARG A 196 15.67 11.03 16.76
CA ARG A 196 15.46 10.05 15.67
C ARG A 196 15.39 8.60 16.15
N GLN A 197 15.96 8.29 17.31
CA GLN A 197 16.07 6.93 17.84
C GLN A 197 14.99 6.61 18.88
N THR A 198 14.29 7.60 19.44
CA THR A 198 13.33 7.41 20.54
C THR A 198 12.03 6.73 20.08
N THR A 199 11.30 7.34 19.15
CA THR A 199 10.03 6.81 18.64
C THR A 199 9.85 7.14 17.15
N GLU A 200 9.03 6.38 16.45
CA GLU A 200 8.67 6.67 15.06
C GLU A 200 7.97 8.03 14.90
N SER A 201 7.26 8.46 15.94
CA SER A 201 6.57 9.75 16.05
C SER A 201 7.56 10.92 16.18
N THR A 202 8.56 10.79 17.04
CA THR A 202 9.65 11.79 17.20
C THR A 202 10.54 11.83 15.96
N ARG A 203 10.80 10.69 15.32
CA ARG A 203 11.43 10.62 14.00
C ARG A 203 10.65 11.44 12.96
N SER A 204 9.33 11.30 12.92
CA SER A 204 8.46 12.06 12.01
C SER A 204 8.49 13.57 12.30
N ALA A 205 8.60 13.98 13.57
CA ALA A 205 8.74 15.38 13.94
C ALA A 205 10.08 15.97 13.44
N VAL A 206 11.19 15.23 13.61
CA VAL A 206 12.50 15.61 13.07
C VAL A 206 12.47 15.68 11.53
N MET A 207 11.77 14.75 10.87
CA MET A 207 11.59 14.79 9.41
C MET A 207 10.93 16.09 8.93
N ASN A 208 9.94 16.60 9.67
CA ASN A 208 9.30 17.87 9.34
C ASN A 208 10.19 19.07 9.68
N ALA A 209 10.84 19.07 10.85
CA ALA A 209 11.60 20.23 11.34
C ALA A 209 12.94 20.43 10.61
N LEU A 210 13.62 19.36 10.22
CA LEU A 210 14.95 19.41 9.62
C LEU A 210 14.92 19.22 8.11
N PHE A 211 14.27 18.16 7.62
CA PHE A 211 14.42 17.78 6.21
C PHE A 211 13.60 18.65 5.26
N VAL A 212 12.43 19.17 5.68
CA VAL A 212 11.65 20.11 4.86
C VAL A 212 12.47 21.35 4.48
N PRO A 213 13.03 22.13 5.43
CA PRO A 213 13.83 23.31 5.08
C PRO A 213 15.09 22.95 4.27
N VAL A 214 15.74 21.81 4.55
CA VAL A 214 16.88 21.34 3.76
C VAL A 214 16.49 21.07 2.31
N VAL A 215 15.39 20.35 2.06
CA VAL A 215 14.91 20.07 0.70
C VAL A 215 14.49 21.36 -0.02
N MET A 216 13.86 22.30 0.69
CA MET A 216 13.55 23.63 0.14
C MET A 216 14.81 24.35 -0.35
N GLN A 217 15.88 24.32 0.44
CA GLN A 217 17.16 24.94 0.08
C GLN A 217 17.81 24.24 -1.12
N VAL A 218 17.78 22.90 -1.16
CA VAL A 218 18.28 22.11 -2.29
C VAL A 218 17.52 22.45 -3.58
N LEU A 219 16.19 22.50 -3.53
CA LEU A 219 15.36 22.92 -4.67
C LEU A 219 15.72 24.33 -5.14
N SER A 220 15.88 25.27 -4.21
CA SER A 220 16.27 26.64 -4.54
C SER A 220 17.63 26.72 -5.24
N GLN A 221 18.60 25.90 -4.85
CA GLN A 221 19.94 25.88 -5.46
C GLN A 221 19.97 25.18 -6.81
N ILE A 222 19.14 24.14 -6.99
CA ILE A 222 19.00 23.48 -8.30
C ILE A 222 18.33 24.45 -9.29
N ALA A 223 17.32 25.21 -8.85
CA ALA A 223 16.62 26.18 -9.68
C ALA A 223 17.53 27.34 -10.16
N THR A 224 18.55 27.72 -9.39
CA THR A 224 19.53 28.75 -9.79
C THR A 224 20.59 28.21 -10.75
N GLY A 225 20.82 26.90 -10.78
CA GLY A 225 21.69 26.23 -11.74
C GLY A 225 21.95 24.78 -11.39
N ASP A 226 21.48 23.84 -12.22
CA ASP A 226 21.59 22.40 -11.97
C ASP A 226 22.90 21.79 -12.48
N GLU A 227 23.59 22.46 -13.40
CA GLU A 227 24.85 22.01 -14.01
C GLU A 227 25.93 21.70 -12.96
N GLN A 228 25.98 22.49 -11.89
CA GLN A 228 26.97 22.33 -10.79
C GLN A 228 26.78 21.04 -9.99
N PHE A 229 25.59 20.45 -10.01
CA PHE A 229 25.28 19.21 -9.28
C PHE A 229 25.31 17.96 -10.16
N SER A 230 25.53 18.12 -11.46
CA SER A 230 25.55 17.00 -12.43
C SER A 230 26.58 15.92 -12.10
N SER A 231 27.68 16.27 -11.43
CA SER A 231 28.71 15.33 -10.97
C SER A 231 28.42 14.71 -9.58
N CYS A 232 27.45 15.23 -8.84
CA CYS A 232 27.14 14.78 -7.48
C CYS A 232 26.26 13.52 -7.51
N ARG A 233 26.64 12.48 -6.76
CA ARG A 233 25.90 11.20 -6.75
C ARG A 233 24.49 11.30 -6.18
N TRP A 234 24.25 12.25 -5.29
CA TRP A 234 22.92 12.51 -4.71
C TRP A 234 21.94 13.13 -5.71
N PHE A 235 22.44 13.80 -6.76
CA PHE A 235 21.59 14.58 -7.66
C PHE A 235 20.74 13.70 -8.58
N GLU A 236 21.32 12.62 -9.11
CA GLU A 236 20.59 11.67 -9.97
C GLU A 236 19.36 11.02 -9.30
N PRO A 237 19.44 10.46 -8.07
CA PRO A 237 18.25 9.95 -7.39
C PRO A 237 17.27 11.06 -7.00
N PHE A 238 17.73 12.29 -6.73
CA PHE A 238 16.86 13.43 -6.49
C PHE A 238 16.08 13.82 -7.75
N ARG A 239 16.76 13.93 -8.91
CA ARG A 239 16.14 14.23 -10.21
C ARG A 239 15.10 13.19 -10.61
N LYS A 240 15.45 11.89 -10.54
CA LYS A 240 14.51 10.79 -10.82
C LYS A 240 13.27 10.85 -9.94
N ARG A 241 13.45 11.21 -8.66
CA ARG A 241 12.33 11.35 -7.72
C ARG A 241 11.45 12.55 -8.08
N SER A 242 12.04 13.68 -8.48
CA SER A 242 11.29 14.84 -8.97
C SER A 242 10.50 14.51 -10.24
N GLU A 243 11.11 13.83 -11.21
CA GLU A 243 10.44 13.37 -12.44
C GLU A 243 9.25 12.44 -12.14
N LEU A 244 9.42 11.50 -11.20
CA LEU A 244 8.34 10.60 -10.77
C LEU A 244 7.18 11.31 -10.08
N LEU A 245 7.42 12.49 -9.50
CA LEU A 245 6.43 13.27 -8.74
C LEU A 245 5.96 14.51 -9.51
N ASP A 246 6.32 14.63 -10.79
CA ASP A 246 5.99 15.77 -11.66
C ASP A 246 6.42 17.13 -11.08
N VAL A 247 7.58 17.16 -10.41
CA VAL A 247 8.18 18.36 -9.84
C VAL A 247 9.13 19.00 -10.85
N ASP A 248 8.83 20.23 -11.26
CA ASP A 248 9.71 21.02 -12.13
C ASP A 248 10.89 21.61 -11.32
N LEU A 249 12.08 21.08 -11.56
CA LEU A 249 13.33 21.54 -10.92
C LEU A 249 13.76 22.95 -11.33
N LYS A 250 13.29 23.49 -12.45
CA LYS A 250 13.64 24.84 -12.92
C LYS A 250 12.79 25.92 -12.26
N THR A 251 11.52 25.61 -11.99
CA THR A 251 10.59 26.52 -11.33
C THR A 251 9.82 25.82 -10.21
N PRO A 252 10.51 25.35 -9.16
CA PRO A 252 9.87 24.60 -8.09
C PRO A 252 9.04 25.50 -7.17
N SER A 253 7.88 25.00 -6.74
CA SER A 253 7.17 25.52 -5.58
C SER A 253 7.86 25.00 -4.31
N LEU A 254 8.88 25.73 -3.81
CA LEU A 254 9.79 25.26 -2.75
C LEU A 254 9.08 24.53 -1.60
N LEU A 255 8.03 25.13 -1.03
CA LEU A 255 7.31 24.55 0.10
C LEU A 255 6.49 23.30 -0.29
N THR A 256 5.70 23.40 -1.36
CA THR A 256 4.80 22.34 -1.80
C THR A 256 5.59 21.12 -2.28
N ASP A 257 6.60 21.38 -3.10
CA ASP A 257 7.41 20.34 -3.72
C ASP A 257 8.34 19.68 -2.69
N ALA A 258 8.87 20.43 -1.72
CA ALA A 258 9.64 19.82 -0.63
C ALA A 258 8.78 18.83 0.19
N GLN A 259 7.54 19.21 0.51
CA GLN A 259 6.61 18.32 1.21
C GLN A 259 6.26 17.09 0.36
N LEU A 260 6.06 17.26 -0.95
CA LEU A 260 5.77 16.17 -1.88
C LEU A 260 6.95 15.21 -2.02
N LEU A 261 8.16 15.74 -2.22
CA LEU A 261 9.40 14.98 -2.29
C LEU A 261 9.66 14.20 -1.00
N LEU A 262 9.30 14.73 0.16
CA LEU A 262 9.41 14.02 1.45
C LEU A 262 8.27 13.03 1.72
N GLY A 263 7.28 12.92 0.83
CA GLY A 263 6.15 12.00 0.99
C GLY A 263 5.11 12.47 2.01
N LYS A 264 4.86 13.79 2.10
CA LYS A 264 3.91 14.43 3.03
C LYS A 264 4.19 14.04 4.49
N PRO A 265 5.34 14.46 5.05
CA PRO A 265 5.84 13.97 6.35
C PRO A 265 4.90 14.24 7.54
N PHE A 266 3.96 15.18 7.44
CA PHE A 266 2.90 15.39 8.45
C PHE A 266 1.96 14.20 8.62
N ASN A 267 1.77 13.36 7.60
CA ASN A 267 0.93 12.16 7.73
C ASN A 267 1.48 11.20 8.79
N GLY A 268 2.80 11.16 8.98
CA GLY A 268 3.45 10.36 10.02
C GLY A 268 3.15 10.85 11.45
N LEU A 269 2.76 12.13 11.60
CA LEU A 269 2.43 12.74 12.90
C LEU A 269 1.01 12.42 13.37
N SER A 270 0.11 11.96 12.50
CA SER A 270 -1.25 11.54 12.91
C SER A 270 -1.23 10.52 14.05
N ARG A 271 -0.20 9.65 14.07
CA ARG A 271 0.04 8.64 15.11
C ARG A 271 0.46 9.20 16.46
N LEU A 272 0.80 10.49 16.57
CA LEU A 272 1.03 11.13 17.87
C LEU A 272 -0.27 11.31 18.64
N VAL A 273 -1.38 11.55 17.95
CA VAL A 273 -2.69 11.78 18.56
C VAL A 273 -3.30 10.46 19.04
N ASP A 274 -3.09 9.37 18.29
CA ASP A 274 -3.63 8.04 18.63
C ASP A 274 -2.99 7.39 19.88
N VAL A 275 -1.83 7.88 20.33
CA VAL A 275 -1.11 7.33 21.50
C VAL A 275 -1.57 7.97 22.81
N GLU A 276 -2.08 9.21 22.78
CA GLU A 276 -2.55 9.89 23.99
C GLU A 276 -3.93 9.38 24.48
N GLU A 277 -4.73 8.76 23.61
CA GLU A 277 -6.06 8.24 24.01
C GLU A 277 -6.01 6.88 24.75
N ILE A 278 -4.83 6.24 24.89
CA ILE A 278 -4.72 4.91 25.54
C ILE A 278 -4.24 5.01 26.99
N ASP A 279 -3.69 6.14 27.44
CA ASP A 279 -3.16 6.30 28.80
C ASP A 279 -4.16 6.94 29.79
N ASP A 280 -5.39 7.24 29.37
CA ASP A 280 -6.44 7.90 30.19
C ASP A 280 -7.70 7.03 30.46
N GLU A 281 -7.61 5.68 30.39
CA GLU A 281 -8.65 4.75 30.91
C GLU A 281 -8.15 3.78 31.99
#